data_AF-A0A162B284-F1
#
_entry.id   AF-A0A162B284-F1
#
_cell.length_a   1.000
_cell.length_b   1.000
_cell.length_c   1.000
_cell.angle_alpha   90.00
_cell.angle_beta   90.00
_cell.angle_gamma   90.00
#
_symmetry.space_group_name_H-M   'P 1'
#
loop_
_entity.id
_entity.type
_entity.pdbx_description
1 polymer ?
#
loop_
_entity_poly.entity_id
_entity_poly.type
_entity_poly.pdbx_seq_one_letter_code
_entity_poly.pdbx_strand_id
1 'polypeptide(L)'
;MDQQIQPAHIADNPKDRHWTPDAIALLGKVPDKSIVETFGIPHGQVFKKRTALGIPAQQKKREPNHKWKPEHVALLGTAPDPLIAKQVGVSTVVVRVKRRAMKIPRFPDPKTAPAVIPHHLIEQFNKLTDGEIAKLIGYSQATVSKHRRKLGITTTRLQGTLPEEANSLLGTTTDTELAQRYGVSVQCVNKRRHALGIARMAGPERPPITDEIIARLGKRSDKDIALEVGLRPTEVRAARIKLGIARYIPRDLPEEAISLLGKQPDGAIAKRFGVSATTIANVRNKHGVKAFRQKGQR
;
A
#
# COMPACT_ATOMS: atom_id res chain seq x y z
N MET A 1 76.28 -43.04 -18.78
CA MET A 1 75.23 -42.36 -18.00
C MET A 1 74.81 -41.18 -18.83
N ASP A 2 73.66 -41.24 -19.49
CA ASP A 2 72.99 -40.03 -19.96
C ASP A 2 71.49 -40.34 -20.04
N GLN A 3 70.76 -39.76 -19.10
CA GLN A 3 69.33 -39.96 -18.94
C GLN A 3 68.59 -39.12 -19.98
N GLN A 4 67.87 -39.82 -20.85
CA GLN A 4 66.93 -39.30 -21.83
C GLN A 4 65.75 -38.61 -21.12
N ILE A 5 65.60 -37.30 -21.30
CA ILE A 5 64.41 -36.55 -20.87
C ILE A 5 63.38 -36.62 -22.00
N GLN A 6 62.29 -37.35 -21.77
CA GLN A 6 61.15 -37.49 -22.67
C GLN A 6 60.37 -36.15 -22.78
N PRO A 7 59.92 -35.73 -23.98
CA PRO A 7 59.05 -34.58 -24.13
C PRO A 7 57.66 -34.88 -23.56
N ALA A 8 57.18 -33.98 -22.70
CA ALA A 8 55.94 -34.11 -21.97
C ALA A 8 54.71 -34.23 -22.91
N HIS A 9 53.91 -35.26 -22.62
CA HIS A 9 52.58 -35.50 -23.15
C HIS A 9 51.70 -34.25 -23.05
N ILE A 10 51.37 -33.62 -24.18
CA ILE A 10 50.32 -32.60 -24.24
C ILE A 10 48.99 -33.34 -24.20
N ALA A 11 48.34 -33.31 -23.04
CA ALA A 11 47.07 -33.96 -22.78
C ALA A 11 45.99 -33.48 -23.77
N ASP A 12 45.42 -34.43 -24.50
CA ASP A 12 44.39 -34.26 -25.52
C ASP A 12 43.02 -34.07 -24.85
N ASN A 13 42.80 -32.91 -24.25
CA ASN A 13 41.50 -32.50 -23.70
C ASN A 13 40.79 -31.61 -24.75
N PRO A 14 39.62 -31.98 -25.29
CA PRO A 14 38.93 -31.21 -26.33
C PRO A 14 38.56 -29.76 -25.93
N LYS A 15 38.65 -29.43 -24.62
CA LYS A 15 38.47 -28.07 -24.10
C LYS A 15 39.71 -27.17 -24.23
N ASP A 16 40.91 -27.74 -24.34
CA ASP A 16 42.18 -27.00 -24.37
C ASP A 16 42.68 -26.72 -25.80
N ARG A 17 42.12 -27.39 -26.81
CA ARG A 17 42.50 -27.23 -28.23
C ARG A 17 42.31 -25.83 -28.81
N HIS A 18 41.47 -25.00 -28.18
CA HIS A 18 41.13 -23.66 -28.66
C HIS A 18 42.01 -22.56 -28.04
N TRP A 19 42.84 -22.89 -27.05
CA TRP A 19 43.73 -21.94 -26.37
C TRP A 19 45.11 -21.91 -27.02
N THR A 20 45.20 -21.27 -28.19
CA THR A 20 46.49 -20.98 -28.83
C THR A 20 47.24 -19.87 -28.07
N PRO A 21 48.58 -19.79 -28.19
CA PRO A 21 49.37 -18.69 -27.59
C PRO A 21 48.84 -17.30 -28.00
N ASP A 22 48.37 -17.17 -29.24
CA ASP A 22 47.77 -15.94 -29.77
C ASP A 22 46.46 -15.57 -29.06
N ALA A 23 45.60 -16.55 -28.76
CA ALA A 23 44.36 -16.33 -28.03
C ALA A 23 44.62 -15.88 -26.57
N ILE A 24 45.69 -16.39 -25.95
CA ILE A 24 46.10 -15.99 -24.59
C ILE A 24 46.66 -14.56 -24.61
N ALA A 25 47.45 -14.20 -25.62
CA ALA A 25 48.05 -12.85 -25.75
C ALA A 25 47.01 -11.73 -25.97
N LEU A 26 45.81 -12.10 -26.43
CA LEU A 26 44.69 -11.18 -26.69
C LEU A 26 43.78 -10.96 -25.47
N LEU A 27 43.84 -11.82 -24.44
CA LEU A 27 43.07 -11.65 -23.21
C LEU A 27 43.40 -10.30 -22.54
N GLY A 28 42.37 -9.48 -22.31
CA GLY A 28 42.50 -8.16 -21.69
C GLY A 28 42.92 -7.02 -22.63
N LYS A 29 43.44 -7.31 -23.83
CA LYS A 29 43.75 -6.31 -24.87
C LYS A 29 42.56 -6.01 -25.78
N VAL A 30 41.80 -7.03 -26.11
CA VAL A 30 40.56 -6.94 -26.90
C VAL A 30 39.36 -7.39 -26.04
N PRO A 31 38.12 -7.00 -26.37
CA PRO A 31 36.96 -7.40 -25.58
C PRO A 31 36.78 -8.91 -25.65
N ASP A 32 36.38 -9.53 -24.54
CA ASP A 32 36.15 -10.99 -24.45
C ASP A 32 35.22 -11.48 -25.58
N LYS A 33 34.27 -10.65 -26.03
CA LYS A 33 33.38 -10.94 -27.17
C LYS A 33 34.12 -11.12 -28.51
N SER A 34 35.14 -10.31 -28.78
CA SER A 34 35.94 -10.42 -30.00
C SER A 34 36.76 -11.72 -30.01
N ILE A 35 37.22 -12.16 -28.83
CA ILE A 35 37.94 -13.44 -28.69
C ILE A 35 37.00 -14.63 -28.98
N VAL A 36 35.73 -14.54 -28.56
CA VAL A 36 34.70 -15.53 -28.86
C VAL A 36 34.45 -15.63 -30.36
N GLU A 37 34.34 -14.49 -31.04
CA GLU A 37 34.08 -14.42 -32.49
C GLU A 37 35.28 -14.89 -33.32
N THR A 38 36.51 -14.54 -32.93
CA THR A 38 37.73 -14.89 -33.68
C THR A 38 38.17 -16.35 -33.47
N PHE A 39 38.07 -16.88 -32.25
CA PHE A 39 38.62 -18.20 -31.91
C PHE A 39 37.54 -19.27 -31.64
N GLY A 40 36.26 -18.91 -31.74
CA GLY A 40 35.14 -19.83 -31.49
C GLY A 40 35.04 -20.32 -30.04
N ILE A 41 35.74 -19.68 -29.10
CA ILE A 41 35.78 -20.09 -27.69
C ILE A 41 34.50 -19.59 -27.00
N PRO A 42 33.77 -20.44 -26.24
CA PRO A 42 32.61 -19.98 -25.48
C PRO A 42 32.97 -18.87 -24.48
N HIS A 43 32.16 -17.81 -24.40
CA HIS A 43 32.39 -16.65 -23.54
C HIS A 43 32.69 -17.02 -22.07
N GLY A 44 32.00 -18.04 -21.53
CA GLY A 44 32.24 -18.51 -20.17
C GLY A 44 33.63 -19.10 -19.94
N GLN A 45 34.26 -19.67 -20.97
CA GLN A 45 35.64 -20.17 -20.88
C GLN A 45 36.65 -19.02 -21.00
N VAL A 46 36.40 -18.05 -21.87
CA VAL A 46 37.22 -16.83 -21.98
C VAL A 46 37.25 -16.09 -20.64
N PHE A 47 36.08 -15.91 -20.02
CA PHE A 47 35.97 -15.32 -18.70
C PHE A 47 36.78 -16.10 -17.65
N LYS A 48 36.60 -17.42 -17.56
CA LYS A 48 37.30 -18.27 -16.59
C LYS A 48 38.82 -18.22 -16.76
N LYS A 49 39.30 -18.32 -18.01
CA LYS A 49 40.74 -18.27 -18.32
C LYS A 49 41.32 -16.89 -18.00
N ARG A 50 40.62 -15.81 -18.38
CA ARG A 50 41.00 -14.43 -18.06
C ARG A 50 41.09 -14.21 -16.55
N THR A 51 40.09 -14.65 -15.78
CA THR A 51 40.08 -14.52 -14.32
C THR A 51 41.14 -15.39 -13.65
N ALA A 52 41.41 -16.59 -14.17
CA ALA A 52 42.45 -17.47 -13.63
C ALA A 52 43.86 -16.89 -13.84
N LEU A 53 44.07 -16.13 -14.91
CA LEU A 53 45.31 -15.40 -15.19
C LEU A 53 45.36 -14.01 -14.52
N GLY A 54 44.35 -13.62 -13.74
CA GLY A 54 44.29 -12.33 -13.06
C GLY A 54 44.15 -11.12 -13.99
N ILE A 55 43.81 -11.34 -15.27
CA ILE A 55 43.76 -10.27 -16.26
C ILE A 55 42.42 -9.52 -16.14
N PRO A 56 42.39 -8.20 -15.95
CA PRO A 56 41.15 -7.43 -15.97
C PRO A 56 40.55 -7.43 -17.38
N ALA A 57 39.22 -7.49 -17.47
CA ALA A 57 38.53 -7.35 -18.75
C ALA A 57 38.84 -5.98 -19.36
N GLN A 58 38.95 -5.91 -20.68
CA GLN A 58 39.01 -4.62 -21.36
C GLN A 58 37.68 -3.89 -21.14
N GLN A 59 37.70 -2.91 -20.24
CA GLN A 59 36.54 -2.08 -20.00
C GLN A 59 36.49 -1.00 -21.07
N LYS A 60 35.37 -0.90 -21.79
CA LYS A 60 35.05 0.36 -22.48
C LYS A 60 35.04 1.45 -21.42
N LYS A 61 35.91 2.45 -21.54
CA LYS A 61 35.78 3.71 -20.78
C LYS A 61 34.42 4.27 -21.19
N ARG A 62 33.40 4.03 -20.37
CA ARG A 62 32.08 4.62 -20.57
C ARG A 62 32.30 6.12 -20.37
N GLU A 63 32.07 6.91 -21.41
CA GLU A 63 32.03 8.35 -21.28
C GLU A 63 31.09 8.71 -20.11
N PRO A 64 31.38 9.77 -19.34
CA PRO A 64 30.49 10.19 -18.28
C PRO A 64 29.11 10.41 -18.90
N ASN A 65 28.12 9.57 -18.56
CA ASN A 65 26.78 9.52 -19.16
C ASN A 65 26.00 10.85 -19.10
N HIS A 66 26.57 11.91 -18.54
CA HIS A 66 26.01 13.26 -18.54
C HIS A 66 27.09 14.30 -18.19
N LYS A 67 27.17 15.38 -18.98
CA LYS A 67 27.98 16.57 -18.64
C LYS A 67 27.23 17.39 -17.58
N TRP A 68 27.68 17.32 -16.33
CA TRP A 68 27.06 18.03 -15.22
C TRP A 68 27.39 19.52 -15.28
N LYS A 69 26.36 20.35 -15.52
CA LYS A 69 26.46 21.81 -15.34
C LYS A 69 26.49 22.17 -13.85
N PRO A 70 27.09 23.29 -13.45
CA PRO A 70 27.09 23.76 -12.06
C PRO A 70 25.68 23.85 -11.46
N GLU A 71 24.71 24.32 -12.26
CA GLU A 71 23.28 24.38 -11.89
C GLU A 71 22.72 23.01 -11.50
N HIS A 72 23.01 21.96 -12.27
CA HIS A 72 22.55 20.60 -11.99
C HIS A 72 23.23 20.00 -10.75
N VAL A 73 24.47 20.39 -10.47
CA VAL A 73 25.18 19.96 -9.26
C VAL A 73 24.58 20.61 -8.01
N ALA A 74 24.18 21.88 -8.09
CA ALA A 74 23.50 22.59 -7.00
C ALA A 74 22.13 21.98 -6.65
N LEU A 75 21.48 21.30 -7.61
CA LEU A 75 20.23 20.57 -7.36
C LEU A 75 20.43 19.25 -6.60
N LEU A 76 21.65 18.70 -6.53
CA LEU A 76 21.88 17.42 -5.86
C LEU A 76 21.71 17.57 -4.34
N GLY A 77 20.77 16.82 -3.76
CA GLY A 77 20.50 16.84 -2.33
C GLY A 77 19.46 17.88 -1.86
N THR A 78 18.98 18.76 -2.75
CA THR A 78 17.89 19.71 -2.44
C THR A 78 16.50 19.11 -2.66
N ALA A 79 16.39 18.10 -3.51
CA ALA A 79 15.15 17.38 -3.81
C ALA A 79 15.40 15.86 -3.92
N PRO A 80 14.35 15.02 -3.91
CA PRO A 80 14.48 13.59 -4.18
C PRO A 80 15.18 13.31 -5.54
N ASP A 81 16.12 12.36 -5.54
CA ASP A 81 16.84 11.91 -6.76
C ASP A 81 15.92 11.66 -7.98
N PRO A 82 14.69 11.11 -7.83
CA PRO A 82 13.76 10.95 -8.97
C PRO A 82 13.24 12.26 -9.59
N LEU A 83 13.07 13.31 -8.79
CA LEU A 83 12.63 14.61 -9.30
C LEU A 83 13.77 15.32 -10.01
N ILE A 84 14.97 15.30 -9.42
CA ILE A 84 16.18 15.85 -10.06
C ILE A 84 16.47 15.14 -11.37
N ALA A 85 16.31 13.81 -11.41
CA ALA A 85 16.48 13.02 -12.63
C ALA A 85 15.55 13.47 -13.76
N LYS A 86 14.27 13.72 -13.45
CA LYS A 86 13.30 14.26 -14.41
C LYS A 86 13.67 15.67 -14.87
N GLN A 87 14.08 16.54 -13.95
CA GLN A 87 14.45 17.93 -14.25
C GLN A 87 15.70 18.04 -15.12
N VAL A 88 16.69 17.17 -14.88
CA VAL A 88 17.97 17.16 -15.60
C VAL A 88 17.92 16.29 -16.88
N GLY A 89 16.86 15.49 -17.06
CA GLY A 89 16.69 14.62 -18.22
C GLY A 89 17.61 13.39 -18.20
N VAL A 90 17.96 12.88 -17.02
CA VAL A 90 18.87 11.74 -16.84
C VAL A 90 18.22 10.63 -16.03
N SER A 91 18.83 9.43 -16.03
CA SER A 91 18.36 8.35 -15.17
C SER A 91 18.63 8.66 -13.69
N THR A 92 17.76 8.15 -12.82
CA THR A 92 17.89 8.25 -11.36
C THR A 92 19.21 7.66 -10.85
N VAL A 93 19.76 6.65 -11.55
CA VAL A 93 21.05 6.03 -11.25
C VAL A 93 22.20 7.01 -11.49
N VAL A 94 22.16 7.80 -12.57
CA VAL A 94 23.20 8.80 -12.90
C VAL A 94 23.25 9.90 -11.84
N VAL A 95 22.09 10.39 -11.39
CA VAL A 95 21.98 11.35 -10.27
C VAL A 95 22.55 10.75 -8.99
N ARG A 96 22.18 9.50 -8.65
CA ARG A 96 22.65 8.82 -7.45
C ARG A 96 24.17 8.63 -7.44
N VAL A 97 24.76 8.24 -8.57
CA VAL A 97 26.21 8.07 -8.72
C VAL A 97 26.92 9.42 -8.53
N LYS A 98 26.44 10.49 -9.18
CA LYS A 98 27.04 11.82 -9.03
C LYS A 98 26.92 12.34 -7.60
N ARG A 99 25.74 12.20 -6.97
CA ARG A 99 25.51 12.56 -5.57
C ARG A 99 26.51 11.87 -4.63
N ARG A 100 26.70 10.55 -4.81
CA ARG A 100 27.66 9.75 -4.03
C ARG A 100 29.11 10.17 -4.29
N ALA A 101 29.48 10.45 -5.54
CA ALA A 101 30.82 10.94 -5.89
C ALA A 101 31.13 12.28 -5.22
N MET A 102 30.13 13.15 -5.07
CA MET A 102 30.23 14.44 -4.39
C MET A 102 30.05 14.34 -2.85
N LYS A 103 29.93 13.12 -2.29
CA LYS A 103 29.67 12.86 -0.87
C LYS A 103 28.43 13.58 -0.30
N ILE A 104 27.48 13.96 -1.15
CA ILE A 104 26.23 14.62 -0.73
C ILE A 104 25.30 13.55 -0.13
N PRO A 105 24.72 13.72 1.06
CA PRO A 105 23.78 12.76 1.65
C PRO A 105 22.49 12.64 0.82
N ARG A 106 21.75 11.54 1.01
CA ARG A 106 20.47 11.35 0.29
C ARG A 106 19.48 12.39 0.79
N PHE A 107 18.65 12.94 -0.11
CA PHE A 107 17.53 13.77 0.32
C PHE A 107 16.70 12.98 1.35
N PRO A 108 16.45 13.56 2.54
CA PRO A 108 15.79 12.88 3.63
C PRO A 108 14.48 12.23 3.15
N ASP A 109 14.32 10.95 3.44
CA ASP A 109 13.06 10.26 3.14
C ASP A 109 11.97 10.87 4.05
N PRO A 110 10.82 11.31 3.51
CA PRO A 110 9.72 11.86 4.30
C PRO A 110 9.24 10.94 5.44
N LYS A 111 9.54 9.64 5.35
CA LYS A 111 9.24 8.64 6.38
C LYS A 111 10.32 8.48 7.45
N THR A 112 11.56 8.89 7.18
CA THR A 112 12.73 8.51 8.00
C THR A 112 13.51 9.69 8.58
N ALA A 113 13.31 10.91 8.06
CA ALA A 113 13.96 12.10 8.61
C ALA A 113 13.04 12.85 9.59
N PRO A 114 13.60 13.49 10.64
CA PRO A 114 12.85 14.48 11.39
C PRO A 114 12.40 15.56 10.40
N ALA A 115 11.10 15.80 10.31
CA ALA A 115 10.56 16.83 9.44
C ALA A 115 11.21 18.17 9.80
N VAL A 116 12.09 18.69 8.95
CA VAL A 116 12.56 20.06 9.05
C VAL A 116 11.59 20.87 8.19
N ILE A 117 10.57 21.42 8.82
CA ILE A 117 9.63 22.32 8.16
C ILE A 117 10.32 23.68 8.05
N PRO A 118 10.49 24.24 6.83
CA PRO A 118 11.08 25.56 6.65
C PRO A 118 10.41 26.62 7.53
N HIS A 119 11.19 27.54 8.13
CA HIS A 119 10.70 28.54 9.10
C HIS A 119 9.54 29.38 8.55
N HIS A 120 9.58 29.77 7.27
CA HIS A 120 8.53 30.53 6.62
C HIS A 120 7.17 29.78 6.54
N LEU A 121 7.19 28.44 6.55
CA LEU A 121 5.96 27.63 6.61
C LEU A 121 5.49 27.43 8.05
N ILE A 122 6.38 27.58 9.03
CA ILE A 122 6.02 27.54 10.45
C ILE A 122 5.09 28.73 10.78
N GLU A 123 5.41 29.90 10.26
CA GLU A 123 4.59 31.11 10.38
C GLU A 123 3.23 30.99 9.66
N GLN A 124 3.15 30.11 8.66
CA GLN A 124 1.93 29.85 7.89
C GLN A 124 1.04 28.75 8.48
N PHE A 125 1.43 28.07 9.56
CA PHE A 125 0.55 27.11 10.26
C PHE A 125 -0.76 27.71 10.75
N ASN A 126 -0.78 29.02 10.97
CA ASN A 126 -1.97 29.79 11.34
C ASN A 126 -2.82 30.23 10.13
N LYS A 127 -2.42 29.93 8.90
CA LYS A 127 -3.15 30.32 7.68
C LYS A 127 -3.49 29.13 6.79
N LEU A 128 -2.63 28.11 6.78
CA LEU A 128 -2.75 26.91 5.97
C LEU A 128 -3.01 25.69 6.85
N THR A 129 -3.82 24.77 6.34
CA THR A 129 -4.05 23.47 6.98
C THR A 129 -2.80 22.59 6.90
N ASP A 130 -2.65 21.66 7.85
CA ASP A 130 -1.58 20.66 7.84
C ASP A 130 -1.52 19.88 6.50
N GLY A 131 -2.67 19.72 5.82
CA GLY A 131 -2.77 19.06 4.52
C GLY A 131 -2.31 19.92 3.34
N GLU A 132 -2.57 21.22 3.36
CA GLU A 132 -2.07 22.16 2.35
C GLU A 132 -0.56 22.33 2.47
N ILE A 133 -0.06 22.48 3.71
CA ILE A 133 1.38 22.51 3.99
C ILE A 133 2.01 21.21 3.50
N ALA A 134 1.44 20.05 3.84
CA ALA A 134 1.92 18.75 3.39
C ALA A 134 2.06 18.62 1.86
N LYS A 135 1.10 19.16 1.09
CA LYS A 135 1.19 19.20 -0.38
C LYS A 135 2.32 20.09 -0.89
N LEU A 136 2.56 21.23 -0.23
CA LEU A 136 3.63 22.17 -0.62
C LEU A 136 5.03 21.59 -0.38
N ILE A 137 5.23 20.86 0.72
CA ILE A 137 6.55 20.34 1.12
C ILE A 137 6.78 18.87 0.73
N GLY A 138 5.76 18.17 0.24
CA GLY A 138 5.85 16.76 -0.14
C GLY A 138 5.99 15.79 1.04
N TYR A 139 5.71 16.22 2.27
CA TYR A 139 5.63 15.36 3.45
C TYR A 139 4.21 14.82 3.64
N SER A 140 4.05 13.80 4.49
CA SER A 140 2.71 13.34 4.88
C SER A 140 2.02 14.36 5.80
N GLN A 141 0.70 14.47 5.70
CA GLN A 141 -0.10 15.29 6.62
C GLN A 141 0.19 14.92 8.09
N ALA A 142 0.30 13.63 8.39
CA ALA A 142 0.58 13.15 9.75
C ALA A 142 1.95 13.63 10.27
N THR A 143 2.95 13.69 9.39
CA THR A 143 4.29 14.21 9.70
C THR A 143 4.22 15.70 10.06
N VAL A 144 3.49 16.49 9.26
CA VAL A 144 3.27 17.93 9.48
C VAL A 144 2.52 18.17 10.79
N SER A 145 1.43 17.44 11.03
CA SER A 145 0.65 17.53 12.28
C SER A 145 1.45 17.11 13.53
N LYS A 146 2.40 16.16 13.41
CA LYS A 146 3.26 15.76 14.53
C LYS A 146 4.31 16.84 14.83
N HIS A 147 4.91 17.42 13.81
CA HIS A 147 5.90 18.50 13.97
C HIS A 147 5.24 19.76 14.55
N ARG A 148 4.08 20.16 14.01
CA ARG A 148 3.30 21.28 14.53
C ARG A 148 2.93 21.12 16.02
N ARG A 149 2.46 19.93 16.42
CA ARG A 149 2.18 19.61 17.84
C ARG A 149 3.42 19.69 18.72
N LYS A 150 4.59 19.28 18.22
CA LYS A 150 5.86 19.40 18.96
C LYS A 150 6.26 20.86 19.19
N LEU A 151 5.90 21.75 18.26
CA LEU A 151 6.11 23.20 18.38
C LEU A 151 5.01 23.90 19.20
N GLY A 152 4.00 23.18 19.71
CA GLY A 152 2.89 23.76 20.47
C GLY A 152 1.95 24.66 19.66
N ILE A 153 2.08 24.69 18.33
CA ILE A 153 1.28 25.56 17.47
C ILE A 153 -0.08 24.90 17.24
N THR A 154 -1.17 25.59 17.60
CA THR A 154 -2.55 25.11 17.34
C THR A 154 -2.99 25.55 15.95
N THR A 155 -3.66 24.70 15.18
CA THR A 155 -4.22 25.10 13.87
C THR A 155 -5.33 26.12 14.06
N THR A 156 -5.26 27.23 13.33
CA THR A 156 -6.29 28.29 13.32
C THR A 156 -7.62 27.86 12.73
N ARG A 157 -7.64 26.87 11.84
CA ARG A 157 -8.91 26.20 11.52
C ARG A 157 -9.33 25.36 12.72
N LEU A 158 -10.08 25.99 13.60
CA LEU A 158 -11.17 25.39 14.36
C LEU A 158 -12.26 24.87 13.40
N GLN A 159 -11.90 24.18 12.31
CA GLN A 159 -12.88 23.42 11.54
C GLN A 159 -13.30 22.26 12.44
N GLY A 160 -14.43 22.43 13.13
CA GLY A 160 -14.91 21.48 14.11
C GLY A 160 -14.62 21.85 15.55
N THR A 161 -14.56 23.14 15.91
CA THR A 161 -14.89 23.52 17.31
C THR A 161 -16.17 24.32 17.29
N LEU A 162 -17.15 23.78 18.01
CA LEU A 162 -18.45 24.39 18.17
C LEU A 162 -18.31 25.64 19.05
N PRO A 163 -18.83 26.82 18.64
CA PRO A 163 -18.81 28.03 19.47
C PRO A 163 -19.47 27.80 20.83
N GLU A 164 -19.07 28.55 21.86
CA GLU A 164 -19.61 28.38 23.21
C GLU A 164 -21.12 28.68 23.28
N GLU A 165 -21.60 29.62 22.47
CA GLU A 165 -23.02 29.94 22.28
C GLU A 165 -23.86 28.71 21.90
N ALA A 166 -23.28 27.81 21.10
CA ALA A 166 -23.98 26.63 20.62
C ALA A 166 -24.14 25.56 21.70
N ASN A 167 -23.47 25.68 22.86
CA ASN A 167 -23.70 24.79 24.00
C ASN A 167 -25.17 24.85 24.47
N SER A 168 -25.81 26.02 24.35
CA SER A 168 -27.23 26.22 24.68
C SER A 168 -28.19 25.54 23.70
N LEU A 169 -27.73 25.26 22.47
CA LEU A 169 -28.49 24.65 21.40
C LEU A 169 -28.34 23.13 21.34
N LEU A 170 -27.32 22.58 22.04
CA LEU A 170 -27.11 21.15 22.18
C LEU A 170 -28.28 20.52 22.94
N GLY A 171 -28.91 19.49 22.36
CA GLY A 171 -30.07 18.83 22.94
C GLY A 171 -31.42 19.46 22.57
N THR A 172 -31.44 20.74 22.20
CA THR A 172 -32.64 21.47 21.73
C THR A 172 -32.87 21.30 20.23
N THR A 173 -31.79 21.33 19.45
CA THR A 173 -31.81 21.14 17.99
C THR A 173 -31.14 19.81 17.61
N THR A 174 -31.36 19.32 16.39
CA THR A 174 -30.69 18.08 15.99
C THR A 174 -29.18 18.32 15.81
N ASP A 175 -28.38 17.33 16.22
CA ASP A 175 -26.92 17.37 16.04
C ASP A 175 -26.52 17.56 14.55
N THR A 176 -27.42 17.24 13.61
CA THR A 176 -27.21 17.40 12.15
C THR A 176 -27.44 18.84 11.69
N GLU A 177 -28.53 19.48 12.14
CA GLU A 177 -28.79 20.89 11.87
C GLU A 177 -27.73 21.78 12.52
N LEU A 178 -27.31 21.45 13.75
CA LEU A 178 -26.25 22.19 14.43
C LEU A 178 -24.91 22.07 13.69
N ALA A 179 -24.60 20.87 13.18
CA ALA A 179 -23.41 20.65 12.36
C ALA A 179 -23.44 21.48 11.08
N GLN A 180 -24.58 21.51 10.39
CA GLN A 180 -24.77 22.31 9.18
C GLN A 180 -24.69 23.81 9.46
N ARG A 181 -25.33 24.28 10.54
CA ARG A 181 -25.38 25.69 10.94
C ARG A 181 -23.99 26.26 11.24
N TYR A 182 -23.15 25.50 11.93
CA TYR A 182 -21.82 25.94 12.34
C TYR A 182 -20.71 25.46 11.40
N GLY A 183 -21.04 24.79 10.29
CA GLY A 183 -20.04 24.27 9.34
C GLY A 183 -19.06 23.27 9.96
N VAL A 184 -19.51 22.53 10.99
CA VAL A 184 -18.72 21.53 11.71
C VAL A 184 -19.19 20.11 11.38
N SER A 185 -18.37 19.11 11.67
CA SER A 185 -18.83 17.72 11.54
C SER A 185 -19.85 17.37 12.62
N VAL A 186 -20.83 16.51 12.29
CA VAL A 186 -21.78 15.96 13.29
C VAL A 186 -21.05 15.27 14.45
N GLN A 187 -19.87 14.69 14.19
CA GLN A 187 -19.03 14.08 15.23
C GLN A 187 -18.47 15.10 16.23
N CYS A 188 -18.15 16.32 15.80
CA CYS A 188 -17.75 17.41 16.70
C CYS A 188 -18.88 17.74 17.68
N VAL A 189 -20.09 17.95 17.14
CA VAL A 189 -21.29 18.23 17.92
C VAL A 189 -21.56 17.10 18.92
N ASN A 190 -21.54 15.85 18.46
CA ASN A 190 -21.72 14.67 19.31
C ASN A 190 -20.72 14.63 20.46
N LYS A 191 -19.43 14.83 20.18
CA LYS A 191 -18.38 14.83 21.23
C LYS A 191 -18.60 15.93 22.25
N ARG A 192 -18.95 17.14 21.80
CA ARG A 192 -19.24 18.28 22.68
C ARG A 192 -20.48 18.01 23.54
N ARG A 193 -21.56 17.49 22.94
CA ARG A 193 -22.80 17.08 23.64
C ARG A 193 -22.51 16.04 24.72
N HIS A 194 -21.74 15.00 24.40
CA HIS A 194 -21.36 13.95 25.35
C HIS A 194 -20.44 14.47 26.47
N ALA A 195 -19.50 15.37 26.16
CA ALA A 195 -18.62 15.97 27.18
C ALA A 195 -19.38 16.83 28.19
N LEU A 196 -20.49 17.45 27.76
CA LEU A 196 -21.38 18.24 28.62
C LEU A 196 -22.50 17.40 29.26
N GLY A 197 -22.53 16.08 29.03
CA GLY A 197 -23.57 15.19 29.58
C GLY A 197 -24.98 15.42 29.03
N ILE A 198 -25.12 16.16 27.93
CA ILE A 198 -26.43 16.54 27.38
C ILE A 198 -27.02 15.36 26.59
N ALA A 199 -28.29 15.03 26.81
CA ALA A 199 -28.97 14.00 26.03
C ALA A 199 -29.22 14.47 24.59
N ARG A 200 -29.28 13.53 23.64
CA ARG A 200 -29.69 13.85 22.26
C ARG A 200 -31.16 14.29 22.28
N MET A 201 -31.52 15.26 21.44
CA MET A 201 -32.91 15.62 21.16
C MET A 201 -33.74 14.35 20.89
N ALA A 202 -34.82 14.16 21.63
CA ALA A 202 -35.70 13.02 21.47
C ALA A 202 -36.21 12.98 20.01
N GLY A 203 -36.05 11.83 19.36
CA GLY A 203 -36.65 11.63 18.04
C GLY A 203 -38.17 11.43 18.17
N PRO A 204 -38.88 11.31 17.04
CA PRO A 204 -40.29 10.92 17.07
C PRO A 204 -40.46 9.63 17.88
N GLU A 205 -41.54 9.58 18.68
CA GLU A 205 -41.90 8.39 19.46
C GLU A 205 -41.96 7.17 18.54
N ARG A 206 -41.25 6.12 18.92
CA ARG A 206 -41.15 4.90 18.12
C ARG A 206 -42.18 3.89 18.62
N PRO A 207 -42.70 3.02 17.73
CA PRO A 207 -43.59 1.95 18.14
C PRO A 207 -42.93 1.09 19.23
N PRO A 208 -43.67 0.73 20.30
CA PRO A 208 -43.16 -0.20 21.29
C PRO A 208 -42.87 -1.56 20.64
N ILE A 209 -41.94 -2.32 21.22
CA ILE A 209 -41.72 -3.70 20.81
C ILE A 209 -42.93 -4.51 21.28
N THR A 210 -43.83 -4.86 20.36
CA THR A 210 -45.02 -5.65 20.64
C THR A 210 -44.70 -7.14 20.78
N ASP A 211 -45.60 -7.90 21.41
CA ASP A 211 -45.49 -9.36 21.53
C ASP A 211 -45.42 -10.07 20.17
N GLU A 212 -46.06 -9.49 19.14
CA GLU A 212 -45.97 -9.97 17.77
C GLU A 212 -44.53 -9.90 17.22
N ILE A 213 -43.81 -8.82 17.49
CA ILE A 213 -42.40 -8.67 17.10
C ILE A 213 -41.55 -9.69 17.85
N ILE A 214 -41.81 -9.88 19.15
CA ILE A 214 -41.09 -10.83 20.00
C ILE A 214 -41.24 -12.26 19.45
N ALA A 215 -42.46 -12.66 19.04
CA ALA A 215 -42.73 -13.99 18.47
C ALA A 215 -41.97 -14.27 17.15
N ARG A 216 -41.56 -13.21 16.45
CA ARG A 216 -40.81 -13.28 15.18
C ARG A 216 -39.29 -13.26 15.37
N LEU A 217 -38.79 -12.78 16.51
CA LEU A 217 -37.35 -12.74 16.82
C LEU A 217 -36.75 -14.16 16.76
N GLY A 218 -35.61 -14.29 16.08
CA GLY A 218 -34.93 -15.59 15.93
C GLY A 218 -35.49 -16.50 14.84
N LYS A 219 -36.70 -16.23 14.31
CA LYS A 219 -37.28 -16.94 13.15
C LYS A 219 -37.09 -16.20 11.82
N ARG A 220 -36.91 -14.87 11.88
CA ARG A 220 -36.60 -14.00 10.74
C ARG A 220 -35.42 -13.10 11.09
N SER A 221 -34.81 -12.48 10.07
CA SER A 221 -33.67 -11.59 10.30
C SER A 221 -34.11 -10.32 11.01
N ASP A 222 -33.27 -9.83 11.94
CA ASP A 222 -33.51 -8.58 12.68
C ASP A 222 -33.73 -7.39 11.72
N LYS A 223 -33.17 -7.45 10.50
CA LYS A 223 -33.30 -6.43 9.45
C LYS A 223 -34.67 -6.46 8.79
N ASP A 224 -35.18 -7.65 8.47
CA ASP A 224 -36.48 -7.79 7.77
C ASP A 224 -37.63 -7.46 8.71
N ILE A 225 -37.55 -7.92 9.96
CA ILE A 225 -38.52 -7.56 11.02
C ILE A 225 -38.53 -6.04 11.23
N ALA A 226 -37.35 -5.40 11.26
CA ALA A 226 -37.25 -3.96 11.40
C ALA A 226 -37.89 -3.19 10.23
N LEU A 227 -37.68 -3.65 8.99
CA LEU A 227 -38.23 -3.01 7.80
C LEU A 227 -39.76 -3.11 7.74
N GLU A 228 -40.32 -4.27 8.08
CA GLU A 228 -41.77 -4.49 8.06
C GLU A 228 -42.51 -3.69 9.13
N VAL A 229 -41.90 -3.54 10.31
CA VAL A 229 -42.56 -2.91 11.47
C VAL A 229 -42.18 -1.42 11.63
N GLY A 230 -41.33 -0.91 10.74
CA GLY A 230 -40.87 0.49 10.82
C GLY A 230 -39.92 0.79 11.99
N LEU A 231 -39.26 -0.24 12.52
CA LEU A 231 -38.25 -0.11 13.58
C LEU A 231 -36.83 -0.04 13.02
N ARG A 232 -35.85 0.34 13.85
CA ARG A 232 -34.43 0.23 13.46
C ARG A 232 -33.92 -1.19 13.70
N PRO A 233 -33.09 -1.75 12.81
CA PRO A 233 -32.50 -3.08 13.02
C PRO A 233 -31.73 -3.21 14.33
N THR A 234 -31.16 -2.11 14.84
CA THR A 234 -30.47 -2.06 16.14
C THR A 234 -31.40 -2.28 17.32
N GLU A 235 -32.66 -1.86 17.23
CA GLU A 235 -33.67 -1.96 18.30
C GLU A 235 -34.22 -3.39 18.37
N VAL A 236 -34.56 -3.97 17.22
CA VAL A 236 -34.94 -5.38 17.09
C VAL A 236 -33.81 -6.27 17.60
N ARG A 237 -32.55 -5.94 17.25
CA ARG A 237 -31.37 -6.61 17.78
C ARG A 237 -31.22 -6.46 19.29
N ALA A 238 -31.47 -5.28 19.84
CA ALA A 238 -31.38 -5.04 21.29
C ALA A 238 -32.46 -5.82 22.04
N ALA A 239 -33.69 -5.85 21.52
CA ALA A 239 -34.80 -6.65 22.03
C ALA A 239 -34.45 -8.15 22.04
N ARG A 240 -33.93 -8.65 20.91
CA ARG A 240 -33.47 -10.03 20.76
C ARG A 240 -32.40 -10.40 21.80
N ILE A 241 -31.41 -9.53 21.99
CA ILE A 241 -30.33 -9.75 22.97
C ILE A 241 -30.87 -9.72 24.40
N LYS A 242 -31.75 -8.77 24.73
CA LYS A 242 -32.38 -8.66 26.06
C LYS A 242 -33.19 -9.91 26.42
N LEU A 243 -33.85 -10.53 25.44
CA LEU A 243 -34.63 -11.75 25.60
C LEU A 243 -33.79 -13.04 25.44
N GLY A 244 -32.47 -12.93 25.25
CA GLY A 244 -31.58 -14.09 25.11
C GLY A 244 -31.79 -14.92 23.84
N ILE A 245 -32.53 -14.39 22.85
CA ILE A 245 -32.86 -15.12 21.63
C ILE A 245 -31.64 -15.12 20.70
N ALA A 246 -31.27 -16.28 20.15
CA ALA A 246 -30.17 -16.38 19.20
C ALA A 246 -30.49 -15.61 17.90
N ARG A 247 -29.46 -15.07 17.23
CA ARG A 247 -29.63 -14.43 15.92
C ARG A 247 -30.21 -15.46 14.94
N TYR A 248 -31.19 -15.05 14.14
CA TYR A 248 -31.65 -15.85 13.01
C TYR A 248 -30.49 -16.08 12.04
N ILE A 249 -30.08 -17.34 11.92
CA ILE A 249 -29.13 -17.80 10.91
C ILE A 249 -29.97 -18.67 9.97
N PRO A 250 -30.11 -18.31 8.67
CA PRO A 250 -30.70 -19.21 7.70
C PRO A 250 -29.82 -20.47 7.66
N ARG A 251 -30.24 -21.52 8.36
CA ARG A 251 -29.43 -22.75 8.53
C ARG A 251 -29.55 -23.67 7.32
N ASP A 252 -30.69 -23.64 6.65
CA ASP A 252 -30.98 -24.57 5.57
C ASP A 252 -31.17 -23.78 4.28
N LEU A 253 -30.25 -24.03 3.36
CA LEU A 253 -30.44 -23.66 1.97
C LEU A 253 -31.50 -24.58 1.36
N PRO A 254 -32.41 -24.07 0.52
CA PRO A 254 -33.35 -24.90 -0.22
C PRO A 254 -32.62 -26.04 -0.93
N GLU A 255 -33.24 -27.21 -1.06
CA GLU A 255 -32.63 -28.36 -1.76
C GLU A 255 -32.17 -28.00 -3.18
N GLU A 256 -32.90 -27.11 -3.85
CA GLU A 256 -32.51 -26.54 -5.14
C GLU A 256 -31.13 -25.85 -5.06
N ALA A 257 -30.88 -25.05 -4.03
CA ALA A 257 -29.61 -24.36 -3.84
C ALA A 257 -28.46 -25.33 -3.50
N ILE A 258 -28.75 -26.42 -2.77
CA ILE A 258 -27.78 -27.49 -2.48
C ILE A 258 -27.38 -28.21 -3.77
N SER A 259 -28.34 -28.48 -4.67
CA SER A 259 -28.09 -29.14 -5.96
C SER A 259 -27.20 -28.34 -6.93
N LEU A 260 -27.10 -27.03 -6.72
CA LEU A 260 -26.33 -26.08 -7.52
C LEU A 260 -24.89 -25.89 -6.99
N LEU A 261 -24.60 -26.33 -5.76
CA LEU A 261 -23.27 -26.25 -5.16
C LEU A 261 -22.25 -26.97 -6.06
N GLY A 262 -21.16 -26.29 -6.41
CA GLY A 262 -20.11 -26.84 -7.28
C GLY A 262 -20.45 -26.89 -8.77
N LYS A 263 -21.70 -26.57 -9.18
CA LYS A 263 -22.13 -26.43 -10.59
C LYS A 263 -22.17 -24.97 -11.05
N GLN A 264 -22.33 -24.03 -10.12
CA GLN A 264 -22.33 -22.59 -10.38
C GLN A 264 -21.41 -21.86 -9.39
N PRO A 265 -20.93 -20.64 -9.71
CA PRO A 265 -20.18 -19.82 -8.77
C PRO A 265 -21.00 -19.53 -7.49
N ASP A 266 -20.36 -19.66 -6.32
CA ASP A 266 -21.00 -19.45 -5.01
C ASP A 266 -21.71 -18.07 -4.93
N GLY A 267 -21.17 -17.03 -5.58
CA GLY A 267 -21.76 -15.70 -5.64
C GLY A 267 -23.04 -15.60 -6.48
N ALA A 268 -23.20 -16.44 -7.51
CA ALA A 268 -24.42 -16.48 -8.33
C ALA A 268 -25.56 -17.17 -7.56
N ILE A 269 -25.25 -18.27 -6.87
CA ILE A 269 -26.18 -18.96 -5.97
C ILE A 269 -26.58 -18.02 -4.83
N ALA A 270 -25.63 -17.30 -4.25
CA ALA A 270 -25.87 -16.34 -3.17
C ALA A 270 -26.88 -15.24 -3.57
N LYS A 271 -26.71 -14.66 -4.76
CA LYS A 271 -27.65 -13.66 -5.30
C LYS A 271 -29.04 -14.26 -5.55
N ARG A 272 -29.11 -15.47 -6.11
CA ARG A 272 -30.38 -16.12 -6.46
C ARG A 272 -31.23 -16.44 -5.22
N PHE A 273 -30.59 -16.87 -4.13
CA PHE A 273 -31.28 -17.26 -2.89
C PHE A 273 -31.25 -16.18 -1.79
N GLY A 274 -30.77 -14.97 -2.10
CA GLY A 274 -30.77 -13.85 -1.15
C GLY A 274 -29.86 -14.06 0.08
N VAL A 275 -28.84 -14.90 -0.02
CA VAL A 275 -27.89 -15.20 1.07
C VAL A 275 -26.50 -14.65 0.77
N SER A 276 -25.62 -14.62 1.77
CA SER A 276 -24.24 -14.20 1.55
C SER A 276 -23.43 -15.28 0.81
N ALA A 277 -22.47 -14.88 -0.02
CA ALA A 277 -21.55 -15.82 -0.67
C ALA A 277 -20.76 -16.67 0.36
N THR A 278 -20.48 -16.09 1.53
CA THR A 278 -19.86 -16.79 2.66
C THR A 278 -20.77 -17.88 3.22
N THR A 279 -22.08 -17.65 3.29
CA THR A 279 -23.06 -18.66 3.70
C THR A 279 -23.07 -19.84 2.73
N ILE A 280 -23.09 -19.58 1.41
CA ILE A 280 -22.99 -20.62 0.38
C ILE A 280 -21.67 -21.39 0.50
N ALA A 281 -20.54 -20.70 0.66
CA ALA A 281 -19.24 -21.33 0.81
C ALA A 281 -19.16 -22.23 2.04
N ASN A 282 -19.73 -21.82 3.17
CA ASN A 282 -19.80 -22.61 4.39
C ASN A 282 -20.64 -23.88 4.20
N VAL A 283 -21.80 -23.76 3.55
CA VAL A 283 -22.67 -24.91 3.25
C VAL A 283 -22.00 -25.84 2.25
N ARG A 284 -21.37 -25.30 1.20
CA ARG A 284 -20.55 -26.06 0.24
C ARG A 284 -19.46 -26.89 0.93
N ASN A 285 -18.73 -26.28 1.87
CA ASN A 285 -17.68 -26.96 2.64
C ASN A 285 -18.27 -28.04 3.57
N LYS A 286 -19.42 -27.80 4.20
CA LYS A 286 -20.14 -28.78 5.04
C LYS A 286 -20.58 -30.02 4.23
N HIS A 287 -20.98 -29.84 2.98
CA HIS A 287 -21.34 -30.92 2.05
C HIS A 287 -20.13 -31.52 1.30
N GLY A 288 -18.90 -31.10 1.59
CA GLY A 288 -17.69 -31.65 0.95
C GLY A 288 -17.53 -31.31 -0.54
N VAL A 289 -18.28 -30.33 -1.06
CA VAL A 289 -18.27 -29.97 -2.48
C VAL A 289 -17.15 -28.97 -2.77
N LYS A 290 -16.39 -29.17 -3.86
CA LYS A 290 -15.35 -28.20 -4.28
C LYS A 290 -15.98 -26.95 -4.90
N ALA A 291 -15.33 -25.80 -4.72
CA ALA A 291 -15.76 -24.56 -5.34
C ALA A 291 -15.78 -24.69 -6.87
N PHE A 292 -16.84 -24.17 -7.50
CA PHE A 292 -16.95 -24.13 -8.95
C PHE A 292 -15.80 -23.30 -9.54
N ARG A 293 -15.02 -23.90 -10.44
CA ARG A 293 -13.97 -23.21 -11.23
C ARG A 293 -14.37 -23.24 -12.70
N GLN A 294 -14.63 -22.08 -13.28
CA GLN A 294 -14.84 -21.96 -14.72
C GLN A 294 -13.52 -22.23 -15.44
N LYS A 295 -13.52 -23.08 -16.47
CA LYS A 295 -12.33 -23.36 -17.30
C LYS A 295 -11.76 -22.03 -17.81
N GLY A 296 -10.54 -21.67 -17.40
CA GLY A 296 -9.80 -20.52 -17.93
C GLY A 296 -9.23 -19.53 -16.92
N GLN A 297 -9.54 -19.62 -15.62
CA GLN A 297 -8.88 -18.79 -14.60
C GLN A 297 -7.84 -19.63 -13.83
N ARG A 298 -6.58 -19.41 -14.18
CA ARG A 298 -5.40 -19.74 -13.36
C ARG A 298 -5.14 -18.60 -12.39
#